data_AF-A0A5C7PCA2-F1
#
_entry.id   AF-A0A5C7PCA2-F1
#
_cell.length_a   1.000
_cell.length_b   1.000
_cell.length_c   1.000
_cell.angle_alpha   90.00
_cell.angle_beta   90.00
_cell.angle_gamma   90.00
#
_symmetry.space_group_name_H-M   'P 1'
#
loop_
_entity.id
_entity.type
_entity.pdbx_description
1 polymer ?
#
loop_
_entity_poly.entity_id
_entity_poly.type
_entity_poly.pdbx_seq_one_letter_code
_entity_poly.pdbx_strand_id
1 'polypeptide(L)'
;LCLNTKRWPVDLSEMDLRLQKTMQAGSANQMAALEAAGLVKGEDTEVDIMGIMGKPTGAKAKIKRYTLTDAAKPFAQEKEVAVIGLNGKTSEKQTDLCWGKKALEKIVKWEGPMKFGDYQEAGITYTYKVNNLADWAKKPEVQAAFPVVKSTLDGAGTKESKHAIKLTSQGWEAKGLD
;
A
#
# COMPACT_ATOMS: atom_id res chain seq x y z
N LEU A 1 0.35 -0.49 -7.41
CA LEU A 1 -0.39 0.29 -6.39
C LEU A 1 -0.90 -0.72 -5.38
N CYS A 2 -0.50 -0.57 -4.13
CA CYS A 2 -0.78 -1.54 -3.08
C CYS A 2 -1.20 -0.80 -1.81
N LEU A 3 -1.88 -1.50 -0.90
CA LEU A 3 -2.43 -0.91 0.33
C LEU A 3 -1.35 -0.53 1.35
N ASN A 4 -0.13 -1.07 1.19
CA ASN A 4 0.98 -0.95 2.14
C ASN A 4 0.66 -1.63 3.49
N THR A 5 -0.23 -2.62 3.49
CA THR A 5 -0.52 -3.48 4.64
C THR A 5 0.34 -4.72 4.53
N LYS A 6 1.51 -4.69 5.18
CA LYS A 6 2.62 -5.60 4.91
C LYS A 6 2.80 -6.74 5.91
N ARG A 7 2.23 -6.60 7.12
CA ARG A 7 2.30 -7.61 8.17
C ARG A 7 0.97 -8.35 8.23
N TRP A 8 1.03 -9.64 7.97
CA TRP A 8 -0.09 -10.57 8.08
C TRP A 8 0.29 -11.71 9.02
N PRO A 9 -0.63 -12.22 9.86
CA PRO A 9 -1.99 -11.71 10.08
C PRO A 9 -2.00 -10.32 10.74
N VAL A 10 -3.12 -9.60 10.60
CA VAL A 10 -3.32 -8.31 11.28
C VAL A 10 -4.11 -8.54 12.56
N ASP A 11 -3.50 -8.24 13.70
CA ASP A 11 -4.15 -8.33 14.99
C ASP A 11 -4.64 -6.96 15.44
N LEU A 12 -5.92 -6.87 15.77
CA LEU A 12 -6.53 -5.67 16.35
C LEU A 12 -6.82 -5.89 17.83
N SER A 13 -6.36 -4.98 18.66
CA SER A 13 -6.69 -4.95 20.09
C SER A 13 -8.10 -4.41 20.34
N GLU A 14 -8.63 -4.60 21.55
CA GLU A 14 -9.87 -3.93 21.97
C GLU A 14 -9.79 -2.40 21.83
N MET A 15 -8.59 -1.81 22.00
CA MET A 15 -8.40 -0.36 21.84
C MET A 15 -8.61 0.06 20.38
N ASP A 16 -8.05 -0.69 19.42
CA ASP A 16 -8.24 -0.42 18.00
C ASP A 16 -9.71 -0.47 17.60
N LEU A 17 -10.44 -1.47 18.12
CA LEU A 17 -11.88 -1.63 17.91
C LEU A 17 -12.68 -0.49 18.54
N ARG A 18 -12.30 -0.02 19.74
CA ARG A 18 -12.94 1.15 20.38
C ARG A 18 -12.74 2.43 19.56
N LEU A 19 -11.56 2.62 18.99
CA LEU A 19 -11.22 3.78 18.15
C LEU A 19 -11.86 3.72 16.75
N GLN A 20 -12.44 2.60 16.35
CA GLN A 20 -13.06 2.43 15.04
C GLN A 20 -14.09 3.53 14.71
N LYS A 21 -14.88 3.96 15.70
CA LYS A 21 -15.91 4.99 15.51
C LYS A 21 -15.36 6.40 15.29
N THR A 22 -14.14 6.66 15.75
CA THR A 22 -13.51 7.99 15.70
C THR A 22 -12.41 8.07 14.64
N MET A 23 -11.83 6.93 14.23
CA MET A 23 -10.74 6.85 13.26
C MET A 23 -11.19 6.17 11.97
N GLN A 24 -11.76 6.95 11.04
CA GLN A 24 -12.27 6.43 9.76
C GLN A 24 -11.21 5.70 8.92
N ALA A 25 -9.96 6.20 8.91
CA ALA A 25 -8.83 5.58 8.21
C ALA A 25 -7.94 4.69 9.11
N GLY A 26 -8.44 4.31 10.30
CA GLY A 26 -7.71 3.45 11.23
C GLY A 26 -7.75 1.97 10.85
N SER A 27 -6.84 1.18 11.42
CA SER A 27 -6.66 -0.25 11.14
C SER A 27 -7.96 -1.06 11.26
N ALA A 28 -8.84 -0.72 12.21
CA ALA A 28 -10.13 -1.39 12.38
C ALA A 28 -11.07 -1.22 11.18
N ASN A 29 -11.23 0.00 10.68
CA ASN A 29 -12.06 0.25 9.50
C ASN A 29 -11.42 -0.30 8.23
N GLN A 30 -10.09 -0.28 8.13
CA GLN A 30 -9.36 -0.91 7.04
C GLN A 30 -9.63 -2.42 6.98
N MET A 31 -9.49 -3.14 8.10
CA MET A 31 -9.75 -4.57 8.13
C MET A 31 -11.22 -4.90 7.91
N ALA A 32 -12.14 -4.12 8.46
CA ALA A 32 -13.58 -4.29 8.21
C ALA A 32 -13.94 -4.10 6.73
N ALA A 33 -13.35 -3.12 6.05
CA ALA A 33 -13.57 -2.90 4.62
C ALA A 33 -13.01 -4.04 3.76
N LEU A 34 -11.83 -4.58 4.11
CA LEU A 34 -11.26 -5.75 3.44
C LEU A 34 -12.07 -7.03 3.71
N GLU A 35 -12.62 -7.17 4.91
CA GLU A 35 -13.51 -8.29 5.29
C GLU A 35 -14.82 -8.22 4.51
N ALA A 36 -15.44 -7.04 4.41
CA ALA A 36 -16.62 -6.81 3.57
C ALA A 36 -16.34 -6.99 2.06
N ALA A 37 -15.08 -6.84 1.64
CA ALA A 37 -14.63 -7.18 0.29
C ALA A 37 -14.30 -8.67 0.12
N GLY A 38 -14.37 -9.48 1.18
CA GLY A 38 -14.07 -10.91 1.17
C GLY A 38 -12.57 -11.25 1.10
N LEU A 39 -11.68 -10.26 1.22
CA LEU A 39 -10.23 -10.43 1.07
C LEU A 39 -9.56 -10.91 2.34
N VAL A 40 -10.16 -10.62 3.49
CA VAL A 40 -9.71 -11.09 4.80
C VAL A 40 -10.86 -11.70 5.56
N LYS A 41 -10.53 -12.53 6.54
CA LYS A 41 -11.47 -13.09 7.51
C LYS A 41 -10.99 -12.74 8.91
N GLY A 42 -11.84 -12.08 9.69
CA GLY A 42 -11.61 -11.74 11.08
C GLY A 42 -12.13 -12.84 12.01
N GLU A 43 -11.31 -13.25 12.98
CA GLU A 43 -11.68 -14.20 14.03
C GLU A 43 -11.28 -13.65 15.39
N ASP A 44 -12.19 -13.74 16.37
CA ASP A 44 -11.89 -13.36 17.75
C ASP A 44 -11.02 -14.45 18.38
N THR A 45 -9.90 -14.05 18.98
CA THR A 45 -8.94 -14.96 19.61
C THR A 45 -8.28 -14.30 20.81
N GLU A 46 -7.55 -15.10 21.58
CA GLU A 46 -6.82 -14.65 22.76
C GLU A 46 -5.32 -14.85 22.56
N VAL A 47 -4.55 -13.82 22.88
CA VAL A 47 -3.09 -13.86 22.84
C VAL A 47 -2.51 -13.60 24.22
N ASP A 48 -1.41 -14.25 24.54
CA ASP A 48 -0.72 -14.04 25.81
C ASP A 48 -0.13 -12.62 25.86
N ILE A 49 -0.41 -11.90 26.94
CA ILE A 49 0.17 -10.59 27.17
C ILE A 49 1.64 -10.78 27.53
N MET A 50 2.52 -10.27 26.66
CA MET A 50 3.96 -10.30 26.87
C MET A 50 4.35 -9.21 27.85
N GLY A 51 5.03 -9.59 28.92
CA GLY A 51 5.58 -8.71 29.94
C GLY A 51 6.94 -8.15 29.54
N ILE A 52 7.56 -7.46 30.49
CA ILE A 52 8.92 -6.94 30.35
C ILE A 52 9.88 -8.10 30.03
N MET A 53 10.79 -7.91 29.07
CA MET A 53 11.68 -8.94 28.50
C MET A 53 10.99 -10.04 27.66
N GLY A 54 9.74 -9.84 27.22
CA GLY A 54 9.07 -10.76 26.27
C GLY A 54 8.62 -12.08 26.90
N LYS A 55 8.55 -12.16 28.24
CA LYS A 55 8.00 -13.32 28.94
C LYS A 55 6.47 -13.22 29.03
N PRO A 56 5.70 -14.29 28.78
CA PRO A 56 4.26 -14.29 28.99
C PRO A 56 3.93 -13.95 30.45
N THR A 57 2.97 -13.05 30.67
CA THR A 57 2.51 -12.66 32.02
C THR A 57 1.50 -13.65 32.61
N GLY A 58 1.03 -14.62 31.82
CA GLY A 58 -0.08 -15.52 32.18
C GLY A 58 -1.47 -14.90 32.00
N ALA A 59 -1.55 -13.59 31.72
CA ALA A 59 -2.79 -12.94 31.33
C ALA A 59 -2.99 -13.01 29.81
N LYS A 60 -4.25 -13.12 29.38
CA LYS A 60 -4.65 -13.16 27.98
C LYS A 60 -5.35 -11.87 27.58
N ALA A 61 -5.02 -11.34 26.40
CA ALA A 61 -5.73 -10.24 25.77
C ALA A 61 -6.63 -10.78 24.66
N LYS A 62 -7.88 -10.32 24.64
CA LYS A 62 -8.79 -10.55 23.53
C LYS A 62 -8.40 -9.65 22.36
N ILE A 63 -8.25 -10.25 21.20
CA ILE A 63 -7.94 -9.57 19.94
C ILE A 63 -8.87 -10.08 18.84
N LYS A 64 -9.01 -9.30 17.77
CA LYS A 64 -9.60 -9.75 16.51
C LYS A 64 -8.48 -9.91 15.48
N ARG A 65 -8.23 -11.14 15.04
CA ARG A 65 -7.17 -11.50 14.10
C ARG A 65 -7.72 -11.61 12.68
N TYR A 66 -7.15 -10.89 11.73
CA TYR A 66 -7.50 -10.94 10.31
C TYR A 66 -6.47 -11.70 9.51
N THR A 67 -6.92 -12.71 8.79
CA THR A 67 -6.11 -13.52 7.86
C THR A 67 -6.56 -13.32 6.42
N LEU A 68 -5.63 -13.44 5.47
CA LEU A 68 -5.96 -13.37 4.05
C LEU A 68 -6.79 -14.58 3.64
N THR A 69 -7.84 -14.35 2.84
CA THR A 69 -8.63 -15.42 2.23
C THR A 69 -8.04 -15.83 0.88
N ASP A 70 -8.59 -16.90 0.30
CA ASP A 70 -8.26 -17.31 -1.07
C ASP A 70 -8.58 -16.23 -2.11
N ALA A 71 -9.60 -15.40 -1.86
CA ALA A 71 -9.98 -14.30 -2.76
C ALA A 71 -8.91 -13.20 -2.82
N ALA A 72 -8.03 -13.11 -1.83
CA ALA A 72 -6.93 -12.15 -1.82
C ALA A 72 -5.71 -12.59 -2.65
N LYS A 73 -5.57 -13.89 -2.96
CA LYS A 73 -4.41 -14.45 -3.67
C LYS A 73 -4.07 -13.74 -4.99
N PRO A 74 -5.03 -13.39 -5.88
CA PRO A 74 -4.71 -12.70 -7.12
C PRO A 74 -4.15 -11.28 -6.92
N PHE A 75 -4.37 -10.69 -5.74
CA PHE A 75 -3.96 -9.34 -5.39
C PHE A 75 -2.74 -9.32 -4.47
N ALA A 76 -2.39 -10.46 -3.87
CA ALA A 76 -1.26 -10.60 -2.97
C ALA A 76 0.06 -10.51 -3.73
N GLN A 77 0.90 -9.55 -3.37
CA GLN A 77 2.26 -9.42 -3.85
C GLN A 77 3.23 -9.60 -2.68
N GLU A 78 4.00 -10.68 -2.73
CA GLU A 78 5.12 -10.89 -1.82
C GLU A 78 6.30 -10.00 -2.22
N LYS A 79 6.91 -9.37 -1.23
CA LYS A 79 8.16 -8.64 -1.37
C LYS A 79 9.07 -8.98 -0.22
N GLU A 80 10.33 -9.24 -0.54
CA GLU A 80 11.37 -9.34 0.47
C GLU A 80 11.80 -7.93 0.86
N VAL A 81 11.65 -7.61 2.15
CA VAL A 81 11.97 -6.29 2.68
C VAL A 81 13.10 -6.45 3.67
N ALA A 82 14.15 -5.64 3.50
CA ALA A 82 15.22 -5.59 4.47
C ALA A 82 14.74 -4.90 5.75
N VAL A 83 14.83 -5.60 6.87
CA VAL A 83 14.55 -5.09 8.20
C VAL A 83 15.88 -4.88 8.92
N ILE A 84 16.11 -3.67 9.41
CA ILE A 84 17.28 -3.37 10.23
C ILE A 84 16.84 -3.51 11.68
N GLY A 85 17.30 -4.57 12.33
CA GLY A 85 17.06 -4.82 13.75
C GLY A 85 18.32 -4.59 14.59
N LEU A 86 18.17 -4.77 15.90
CA LEU A 86 19.28 -4.71 16.86
C LEU A 86 20.42 -5.71 16.55
N ASN A 87 20.11 -6.79 15.82
CA ASN A 87 21.04 -7.85 15.46
C ASN A 87 21.56 -7.74 14.01
N GLY A 88 21.37 -6.59 13.35
CA GLY A 88 21.79 -6.36 11.97
C GLY A 88 20.63 -6.37 10.95
N LYS A 89 20.99 -6.46 9.66
CA LYS A 89 20.04 -6.44 8.54
C LYS A 89 19.55 -7.85 8.23
N THR A 90 18.27 -8.11 8.44
CA THR A 90 17.59 -9.35 8.04
C THR A 90 16.65 -9.09 6.88
N SER A 91 16.25 -10.13 6.13
CA SER A 91 15.20 -10.04 5.13
C SER A 91 13.92 -10.67 5.67
N GLU A 92 12.79 -9.99 5.51
CA GLU A 92 11.47 -10.47 5.91
C GLU A 92 10.56 -10.49 4.68
N LYS A 93 9.82 -11.59 4.50
CA LYS A 93 8.79 -11.66 3.47
C LYS A 93 7.56 -10.90 3.94
N GLN A 94 7.21 -9.85 3.21
CA GLN A 94 6.01 -9.07 3.45
C GLN A 94 5.04 -9.26 2.30
N THR A 95 3.78 -9.54 2.63
CA THR A 95 2.71 -9.66 1.64
C THR A 95 1.89 -8.38 1.66
N ASP A 96 1.69 -7.76 0.51
CA ASP A 96 0.84 -6.58 0.36
C ASP A 96 -0.28 -6.86 -0.64
N LEU A 97 -1.42 -6.19 -0.50
CA LEU A 97 -2.53 -6.31 -1.43
C LEU A 97 -2.49 -5.19 -2.46
N CYS A 98 -2.26 -5.57 -3.70
CA CYS A 98 -2.15 -4.67 -4.83
C CYS A 98 -3.45 -4.59 -5.62
N TRP A 99 -3.91 -3.36 -5.84
CA TRP A 99 -5.23 -3.08 -6.40
C TRP A 99 -5.17 -2.45 -7.79
N GLY A 100 -3.99 -2.21 -8.33
CA GLY A 100 -3.84 -1.69 -9.69
C GLY A 100 -2.41 -1.28 -10.04
N LYS A 101 -2.19 -0.84 -11.27
CA LYS A 101 -0.91 -0.32 -11.76
C LYS A 101 -1.12 1.04 -12.39
N LYS A 102 -0.33 2.05 -11.97
CA LYS A 102 -0.31 3.33 -12.68
C LYS A 102 0.35 3.12 -14.04
N ALA A 103 -0.26 3.69 -15.06
CA ALA A 103 0.30 3.76 -16.40
C ALA A 103 0.21 5.20 -16.91
N LEU A 104 1.18 5.59 -17.72
CA LEU A 104 1.11 6.85 -18.46
C LEU A 104 -0.16 6.86 -19.31
N GLU A 105 -0.92 7.94 -19.22
CA GLU A 105 -2.08 8.16 -20.06
C GLU A 105 -1.76 9.15 -21.17
N LYS A 106 -1.34 10.37 -20.78
CA LYS A 106 -1.01 11.43 -21.73
C LYS A 106 0.08 12.32 -21.16
N ILE A 107 1.02 12.73 -22.02
CA ILE A 107 1.94 13.82 -21.70
C ILE A 107 1.25 15.14 -22.05
N VAL A 108 1.14 16.02 -21.06
CA VAL A 108 0.48 17.34 -21.15
C VAL A 108 1.48 18.43 -21.51
N LYS A 109 2.70 18.37 -20.95
CA LYS A 109 3.72 19.40 -21.15
C LYS A 109 5.12 18.79 -21.13
N TRP A 110 6.00 19.40 -21.90
CA TRP A 110 7.44 19.18 -21.87
C TRP A 110 8.16 20.44 -21.42
N GLU A 111 9.20 20.29 -20.60
CA GLU A 111 10.07 21.36 -20.12
C GLU A 111 11.54 20.96 -20.33
N GLY A 112 12.24 21.65 -21.25
CA GLY A 112 13.57 21.27 -21.73
C GLY A 112 13.57 20.89 -23.21
N PRO A 113 14.59 20.17 -23.72
CA PRO A 113 15.66 19.52 -22.95
C PRO A 113 16.77 20.47 -22.50
N MET A 114 17.22 20.30 -21.26
CA MET A 114 18.37 21.01 -20.68
C MET A 114 19.59 20.09 -20.69
N LYS A 115 20.77 20.63 -21.04
CA LYS A 115 22.04 19.88 -20.95
C LYS A 115 22.58 19.94 -19.52
N PHE A 116 22.89 18.77 -18.96
CA PHE A 116 23.53 18.60 -17.65
C PHE A 116 24.83 17.82 -17.85
N GLY A 117 25.92 18.54 -18.13
CA GLY A 117 27.19 17.92 -18.53
C GLY A 117 27.01 17.13 -19.82
N ASP A 118 27.27 15.82 -19.76
CA ASP A 118 27.29 14.93 -20.92
C ASP A 118 25.92 14.33 -21.28
N TYR A 119 24.86 14.61 -20.50
CA TYR A 119 23.51 14.11 -20.77
C TYR A 119 22.46 15.23 -20.85
N GLN A 120 21.34 14.92 -21.50
CA GLN A 120 20.18 15.82 -21.59
C GLN A 120 19.05 15.32 -20.69
N GLU A 121 18.38 16.25 -20.01
CA GLU A 121 17.18 15.98 -19.23
C GLU A 121 16.01 16.84 -19.68
N ALA A 122 14.81 16.30 -19.56
CA ALA A 122 13.58 17.05 -19.71
C ALA A 122 12.64 16.74 -18.53
N GLY A 123 11.81 17.70 -18.16
CA GLY A 123 10.66 17.47 -17.30
C GLY A 123 9.43 17.19 -18.16
N ILE A 124 8.74 16.09 -17.89
CA ILE A 124 7.41 15.85 -18.46
C ILE A 124 6.36 16.07 -17.39
N THR A 125 5.29 16.77 -17.77
CA THR A 125 4.03 16.77 -17.03
C THR A 125 3.07 15.83 -17.73
N TYR A 126 2.48 14.89 -17.00
CA TYR A 126 1.62 13.87 -17.55
C TYR A 126 0.42 13.57 -16.65
N THR A 127 -0.64 13.05 -17.25
CA THR A 127 -1.73 12.37 -16.54
C THR A 127 -1.50 10.87 -16.56
N TYR A 128 -2.04 10.20 -15.55
CA TYR A 128 -1.94 8.75 -15.42
C TYR A 128 -3.32 8.12 -15.38
N LYS A 129 -3.39 6.88 -15.87
CA LYS A 129 -4.53 5.98 -15.66
C LYS A 129 -4.14 4.84 -14.72
N VAL A 130 -5.14 4.16 -14.18
CA VAL A 130 -4.95 2.96 -13.36
C VAL A 130 -5.39 1.74 -14.16
N ASN A 131 -4.45 0.90 -14.55
CA ASN A 131 -4.70 -0.38 -15.21
C ASN A 131 -4.86 -1.50 -14.19
N ASN A 132 -5.55 -2.57 -14.59
CA ASN A 132 -5.81 -3.77 -13.76
C ASN A 132 -6.38 -3.40 -12.39
N LEU A 133 -7.30 -2.44 -12.36
CA LEU A 133 -7.94 -1.97 -11.14
C LEU A 133 -8.83 -3.09 -10.58
N ALA A 134 -8.54 -3.53 -9.36
CA ALA A 134 -9.36 -4.52 -8.68
C ALA A 134 -10.72 -3.93 -8.29
N ASP A 135 -11.81 -4.65 -8.52
CA ASP A 135 -13.17 -4.13 -8.32
C ASP A 135 -13.46 -3.82 -6.84
N TRP A 136 -12.87 -4.56 -5.91
CA TRP A 136 -13.00 -4.28 -4.49
C TRP A 136 -12.44 -2.89 -4.11
N ALA A 137 -11.44 -2.38 -4.83
CA ALA A 137 -10.84 -1.08 -4.53
C ALA A 137 -11.74 0.10 -4.94
N LYS A 138 -12.73 -0.13 -5.80
CA LYS A 138 -13.74 0.86 -6.18
C LYS A 138 -14.82 1.01 -5.11
N LYS A 139 -14.99 0.03 -4.22
CA LYS A 139 -16.06 0.01 -3.22
C LYS A 139 -15.95 1.25 -2.29
N PRO A 140 -17.07 1.96 -2.02
CA PRO A 140 -17.06 3.15 -1.17
C PRO A 140 -16.44 2.93 0.21
N GLU A 141 -16.73 1.79 0.83
CA GLU A 141 -16.20 1.39 2.14
C GLU A 141 -14.67 1.25 2.13
N VAL A 142 -14.10 0.70 1.05
CA VAL A 142 -12.65 0.60 0.86
C VAL A 142 -12.05 1.98 0.64
N GLN A 143 -12.67 2.81 -0.19
CA GLN A 143 -12.20 4.18 -0.44
C GLN A 143 -12.25 5.06 0.81
N ALA A 144 -13.25 4.87 1.69
CA ALA A 144 -13.37 5.57 2.96
C ALA A 144 -12.31 5.11 3.97
N ALA A 145 -12.04 3.81 4.04
CA ALA A 145 -11.02 3.24 4.93
C ALA A 145 -9.58 3.46 4.44
N PHE A 146 -9.39 3.61 3.13
CA PHE A 146 -8.10 3.87 2.48
C PHE A 146 -8.15 5.15 1.63
N PRO A 147 -8.02 6.34 2.25
CA PRO A 147 -8.07 7.62 1.52
C PRO A 147 -7.06 7.74 0.38
N VAL A 148 -5.92 7.05 0.46
CA VAL A 148 -4.91 7.01 -0.61
C VAL A 148 -5.45 6.32 -1.87
N VAL A 149 -6.27 5.28 -1.73
CA VAL A 149 -6.95 4.62 -2.86
C VAL A 149 -7.89 5.61 -3.51
N LYS A 150 -8.76 6.24 -2.72
CA LYS A 150 -9.68 7.28 -3.21
C LYS A 150 -8.96 8.40 -3.96
N SER A 151 -7.97 9.02 -3.32
CA SER A 151 -7.20 10.13 -3.90
C SER A 151 -6.51 9.74 -5.21
N THR A 152 -6.04 8.50 -5.32
CA THR A 152 -5.39 8.01 -6.54
C THR A 152 -6.39 7.70 -7.65
N LEU A 153 -7.59 7.21 -7.33
CA LEU A 153 -8.64 6.98 -8.32
C LEU A 153 -9.25 8.29 -8.80
N ASP A 154 -9.55 9.22 -7.90
CA ASP A 154 -10.11 10.55 -8.22
C ASP A 154 -9.13 11.37 -9.09
N GLY A 155 -7.82 11.15 -8.94
CA GLY A 155 -6.78 11.82 -9.71
C GLY A 155 -6.43 11.14 -11.04
N ALA A 156 -6.97 9.96 -11.35
CA ALA A 156 -6.68 9.29 -12.61
C ALA A 156 -7.28 10.11 -13.78
N GLY A 157 -6.51 10.33 -14.84
CA GLY A 157 -6.88 11.13 -16.01
C GLY A 157 -6.93 12.65 -15.83
N THR A 158 -6.96 13.14 -14.58
CA THR A 158 -7.12 14.57 -14.29
C THR A 158 -5.91 15.17 -13.61
N LYS A 159 -5.24 14.43 -12.72
CA LYS A 159 -4.11 14.94 -11.95
C LYS A 159 -2.84 14.92 -12.77
N GLU A 160 -2.34 16.12 -13.06
CA GLU A 160 -1.02 16.31 -13.64
C GLU A 160 0.09 15.96 -12.64
N SER A 161 1.03 15.12 -13.07
CA SER A 161 2.21 14.71 -12.33
C SER A 161 3.45 15.08 -13.13
N LYS A 162 4.47 15.61 -12.46
CA LYS A 162 5.74 15.98 -13.09
C LYS A 162 6.80 14.92 -12.80
N HIS A 163 7.56 14.53 -13.80
CA HIS A 163 8.68 13.61 -13.65
C HIS A 163 9.83 13.97 -14.59
N ALA A 164 11.06 13.75 -14.13
CA ALA A 164 12.25 14.00 -14.93
C ALA A 164 12.57 12.77 -15.78
N ILE A 165 12.98 13.01 -17.01
CA ILE A 165 13.44 11.99 -17.96
C ILE A 165 14.85 12.36 -18.45
N LYS A 166 15.68 11.35 -18.64
CA LYS A 166 17.04 11.47 -19.19
C LYS A 166 17.06 10.94 -20.62
N LEU A 167 17.81 11.60 -21.51
CA LEU A 167 18.03 11.10 -22.86
C LEU A 167 19.13 10.02 -22.82
N THR A 168 18.82 8.85 -23.37
CA THR A 168 19.76 7.74 -23.56
C THR A 168 19.88 7.40 -25.04
N SER A 169 20.75 6.46 -25.40
CA SER A 169 20.87 5.96 -26.77
C SER A 169 19.61 5.23 -27.27
N GLN A 170 18.74 4.77 -26.37
CA GLN A 170 17.46 4.13 -26.70
C GLN A 170 16.27 5.10 -26.66
N GLY A 171 16.51 6.39 -26.35
CA GLY A 171 15.49 7.42 -26.22
C GLY A 171 15.34 7.94 -24.79
N TRP A 172 14.19 8.54 -24.48
CA TRP A 172 13.92 9.13 -23.17
C TRP A 172 13.55 8.07 -22.14
N GLU A 173 14.26 8.05 -21.02
CA GLU A 173 14.01 7.15 -19.88
C GLU A 173 13.64 7.92 -18.62
N ALA A 174 12.76 7.36 -17.80
CA ALA A 174 12.40 7.91 -16.49
C ALA A 174 13.60 7.91 -15.54
N LYS A 175 13.77 8.99 -14.77
CA LYS A 175 14.85 9.14 -13.81
C LYS A 175 14.40 8.68 -12.42
N GLY A 176 15.14 7.74 -11.82
CA GLY A 176 14.87 7.26 -10.45
C GLY A 176 13.67 6.31 -10.35
N LEU A 177 13.31 5.65 -11.45
CA LEU A 177 12.33 4.55 -11.51
C LEU A 177 12.99 3.22 -11.94
N ASP A 178 14.30 3.15 -11.83
CA ASP A 178 15.15 1.96 -12.02
C ASP A 178 14.99 0.91 -10.91
#